data_AF-A0A2N6F9D7-F1
#
_entry.id   AF-A0A2N6F9D7-F1
#
_cell.length_a   1.000
_cell.length_b   1.000
_cell.length_c   1.000
_cell.angle_alpha   90.00
_cell.angle_beta   90.00
_cell.angle_gamma   90.00
#
_symmetry.space_group_name_H-M   'P 1'
#
loop_
_entity.id
_entity.type
_entity.pdbx_description
1 polymer ?
#
loop_
_entity_poly.entity_id
_entity_poly.type
_entity_poly.pdbx_seq_one_letter_code
_entity_poly.pdbx_strand_id
1 'polypeptide(L)'
;MFANKRKQVLVVSASVIAGALFLSSLGTADDFGSDPEVKKVLEQRCTTCHTLERVGIAMEQGRNLEGIITAMQQRGAVLSSRDRQILGTFWGSPTRDHSPAAVTPQDPIAEAITAEQAQAFERVIEQRCLLCHTRERIDDAISRKLPFEPIEQMMRARGATLTPREQQTLQIFWGQPHR
;
A
#
# COMPACT_ATOMS: atom_id res chain seq x y z
N MET A 1 16.45 -69.00 -44.81
CA MET A 1 17.67 -68.22 -45.10
C MET A 1 17.29 -67.07 -46.02
N PHE A 2 17.47 -65.83 -45.55
CA PHE A 2 17.36 -64.55 -46.29
C PHE A 2 15.99 -64.22 -46.91
N ALA A 3 15.52 -62.99 -47.02
CA ALA A 3 15.76 -61.67 -46.44
C ALA A 3 14.73 -60.75 -47.16
N ASN A 4 14.61 -59.50 -46.70
CA ASN A 4 14.03 -58.37 -47.43
C ASN A 4 12.49 -58.36 -47.61
N LYS A 5 11.80 -57.23 -47.51
CA LYS A 5 12.22 -55.83 -47.42
C LYS A 5 11.07 -55.01 -46.84
N ARG A 6 11.44 -54.07 -45.96
CA ARG A 6 10.63 -52.97 -45.42
C ARG A 6 9.91 -52.19 -46.52
N LYS A 7 8.72 -51.66 -46.21
CA LYS A 7 8.17 -50.36 -46.65
C LYS A 7 6.94 -50.06 -45.77
N GLN A 8 7.13 -49.32 -44.69
CA GLN A 8 6.80 -47.88 -44.64
C GLN A 8 5.29 -47.65 -44.82
N VAL A 9 4.52 -47.79 -43.73
CA VAL A 9 3.18 -47.16 -43.63
C VAL A 9 3.42 -45.76 -43.11
N LEU A 10 3.67 -44.84 -44.04
CA LEU A 10 3.68 -43.41 -43.79
C LEU A 10 2.34 -42.86 -44.29
N VAL A 11 1.32 -42.88 -43.44
CA VAL A 11 0.14 -42.04 -43.64
C VAL A 11 0.35 -40.82 -42.75
N VAL A 12 0.98 -39.79 -43.32
CA VAL A 12 0.96 -38.44 -42.77
C VAL A 12 -0.42 -37.89 -43.08
N SER A 13 -1.35 -38.10 -42.16
CA SER A 13 -2.60 -37.34 -42.13
C SER A 13 -2.26 -35.93 -41.65
N ALA A 14 -2.04 -35.02 -42.60
CA ALA A 14 -2.05 -33.60 -42.35
C ALA A 14 -3.45 -33.19 -41.86
N SER A 15 -3.64 -33.15 -40.56
CA SER A 15 -4.74 -32.39 -39.95
C SER A 15 -4.15 -31.12 -39.40
N VAL A 16 -4.28 -30.06 -40.20
CA VAL A 16 -4.10 -28.68 -39.77
C VAL A 16 -5.22 -28.40 -38.77
N ILE A 17 -4.98 -28.66 -37.49
CA ILE A 17 -5.82 -28.11 -36.43
C ILE A 17 -5.43 -26.65 -36.31
N ALA A 18 -6.18 -25.83 -37.06
CA ALA A 18 -6.29 -24.42 -36.81
C ALA A 18 -7.00 -24.20 -35.47
N GLY A 19 -6.45 -23.28 -34.66
CA GLY A 19 -7.09 -22.80 -33.43
C GLY A 19 -6.82 -23.71 -32.22
N ALA A 20 -6.37 -23.25 -31.07
CA ALA A 20 -6.35 -21.90 -30.53
C ALA A 20 -5.04 -21.67 -29.77
N LEU A 21 -4.41 -20.53 -30.05
CA LEU A 21 -3.46 -19.90 -29.16
C LEU A 21 -4.17 -19.56 -27.85
N PHE A 22 -4.12 -20.45 -26.86
CA PHE A 22 -4.30 -20.03 -25.47
C PHE A 22 -2.96 -19.48 -24.99
N LEU A 23 -2.68 -18.23 -25.38
CA LEU A 23 -1.80 -17.37 -24.60
C LEU A 23 -2.53 -17.11 -23.29
N SER A 24 -2.25 -17.94 -22.28
CA SER A 24 -2.51 -17.56 -20.90
C SER A 24 -1.59 -16.39 -20.60
N SER A 25 -2.12 -15.17 -20.73
CA SER A 25 -1.49 -13.97 -20.18
C SER A 25 -1.21 -14.23 -18.71
N LEU A 26 0.07 -14.39 -18.40
CA LEU A 26 0.59 -14.13 -17.07
C LEU A 26 0.30 -12.66 -16.80
N GLY A 27 -0.73 -12.38 -15.99
CA GLY A 27 -0.94 -11.06 -15.44
C GLY A 27 0.29 -10.71 -14.59
N THR A 28 1.10 -9.79 -15.11
CA THR A 28 2.17 -9.17 -14.33
C THR A 28 1.52 -8.33 -13.25
N ALA A 29 1.86 -8.61 -12.00
CA ALA A 29 1.48 -7.82 -10.85
C ALA A 29 2.25 -6.49 -10.85
N ASP A 30 1.82 -5.54 -11.68
CA ASP A 30 2.31 -4.16 -11.70
C ASP A 30 1.23 -3.29 -12.40
N ASP A 31 0.07 -3.08 -11.78
CA ASP A 31 -1.02 -2.34 -12.43
C ASP A 31 -1.80 -1.43 -11.47
N PHE A 32 -1.12 -0.81 -10.51
CA PHE A 32 -1.67 0.34 -9.80
C PHE A 32 -1.22 1.62 -10.52
N GLY A 33 -2.16 2.32 -11.18
CA GLY A 33 -1.85 3.55 -11.95
C GLY A 33 -1.46 3.33 -13.41
N SER A 34 -1.85 2.22 -14.00
CA SER A 34 -1.64 1.86 -15.40
C SER A 34 -2.48 2.66 -16.40
N ASP A 35 -3.52 3.36 -15.92
CA ASP A 35 -4.16 4.39 -16.71
C ASP A 35 -3.15 5.53 -16.94
N PRO A 36 -2.79 5.81 -18.20
CA PRO A 36 -1.76 6.80 -18.52
C PRO A 36 -2.15 8.22 -18.08
N GLU A 37 -3.45 8.52 -17.95
CA GLU A 37 -3.94 9.81 -17.45
C GLU A 37 -3.74 9.92 -15.94
N VAL A 38 -3.99 8.84 -15.18
CA VAL A 38 -3.71 8.80 -13.73
C VAL A 38 -2.22 8.93 -13.46
N LYS A 39 -1.40 8.10 -14.13
CA LYS A 39 0.06 8.16 -14.00
C LYS A 39 0.59 9.57 -14.24
N LYS A 40 0.11 10.22 -15.30
CA LYS A 40 0.48 11.59 -15.63
C LYS A 40 0.12 12.58 -14.53
N VAL A 41 -1.07 12.48 -13.93
CA VAL A 41 -1.46 13.34 -12.81
C VAL A 41 -0.55 13.11 -11.60
N LEU A 42 -0.27 11.86 -11.25
CA LEU A 42 0.62 11.52 -10.12
C LEU A 42 2.04 12.07 -10.34
N GLU A 43 2.60 11.83 -11.53
CA GLU A 43 3.91 12.35 -11.92
C GLU A 43 3.95 13.88 -11.87
N GLN A 44 2.96 14.56 -12.45
CA GLN A 44 3.00 16.02 -12.56
C GLN A 44 2.66 16.76 -11.27
N ARG A 45 1.86 16.17 -10.38
CA ARG A 45 1.31 16.87 -9.20
C ARG A 45 1.89 16.38 -7.89
N CYS A 46 2.21 15.10 -7.80
CA CYS A 46 2.64 14.50 -6.54
C CYS A 46 4.16 14.36 -6.47
N THR A 47 4.83 14.11 -7.61
CA THR A 47 6.28 13.85 -7.59
C THR A 47 7.16 15.08 -7.39
N THR A 48 6.56 16.28 -7.44
CA THR A 48 7.26 17.52 -7.08
C THR A 48 7.79 17.47 -5.64
N CYS A 49 7.10 16.77 -4.74
CA CYS A 49 7.47 16.68 -3.32
C CYS A 49 7.52 15.24 -2.76
N HIS A 50 6.96 14.26 -3.46
CA HIS A 50 6.91 12.86 -3.03
C HIS A 50 7.54 11.92 -4.05
N THR A 51 7.88 10.70 -3.65
CA THR A 51 8.20 9.64 -4.62
C THR A 51 6.91 9.01 -5.13
N LEU A 52 6.92 8.47 -6.36
CA LEU A 52 5.76 7.72 -6.89
C LEU A 52 5.41 6.54 -5.99
N GLU A 53 6.42 5.83 -5.48
CA GLU A 53 6.25 4.72 -4.54
C GLU A 53 5.43 5.12 -3.31
N ARG A 54 5.75 6.24 -2.67
CA ARG A 54 5.01 6.74 -1.50
C ARG A 54 3.54 7.03 -1.83
N VAL A 55 3.28 7.55 -3.02
CA VAL A 55 1.93 7.86 -3.48
C VAL A 55 1.17 6.57 -3.81
N GLY A 56 1.84 5.60 -4.43
CA GLY A 56 1.31 4.25 -4.69
C GLY A 56 0.90 3.55 -3.39
N ILE A 57 1.75 3.54 -2.36
CA ILE A 57 1.42 2.97 -1.05
C ILE A 57 0.16 3.62 -0.46
N ALA A 58 0.02 4.95 -0.57
CA ALA A 58 -1.15 5.66 -0.07
C ALA A 58 -2.45 5.28 -0.82
N MET A 59 -2.33 5.00 -2.13
CA MET A 59 -3.43 4.52 -2.97
C MET A 59 -3.81 3.07 -2.65
N GLU A 60 -2.83 2.18 -2.51
CA GLU A 60 -3.01 0.77 -2.14
C GLU A 60 -3.69 0.61 -0.79
N GLN A 61 -3.30 1.46 0.17
CA GLN A 61 -3.90 1.50 1.51
C GLN A 61 -5.32 2.08 1.52
N GLY A 62 -5.83 2.57 0.37
CA GLY A 62 -7.16 3.16 0.27
C GLY A 62 -7.36 4.36 1.21
N ARG A 63 -6.28 5.10 1.50
CA ARG A 63 -6.34 6.25 2.42
C ARG A 63 -7.36 7.26 1.90
N ASN A 64 -8.02 7.99 2.81
CA ASN A 64 -9.04 8.96 2.43
C ASN A 64 -8.47 10.05 1.49
N LEU A 65 -8.87 10.01 0.20
CA LEU A 65 -8.35 10.89 -0.84
C LEU A 65 -8.61 12.37 -0.52
N GLU A 66 -9.84 12.72 -0.16
CA GLU A 66 -10.22 14.12 0.07
C GLU A 66 -9.45 14.74 1.23
N GLY A 67 -9.23 13.98 2.31
CA GLY A 67 -8.39 14.39 3.43
C GLY A 67 -6.93 14.59 3.01
N ILE A 68 -6.39 13.69 2.19
CA ILE A 68 -5.04 13.82 1.64
C ILE A 68 -4.94 15.06 0.75
N ILE A 69 -5.85 15.25 -0.20
CA ILE A 69 -5.87 16.41 -1.10
C ILE A 69 -5.94 17.71 -0.30
N THR A 70 -6.84 17.79 0.68
CA THR A 70 -6.97 18.96 1.56
C THR A 70 -5.65 19.25 2.27
N ALA A 71 -5.03 18.21 2.84
CA ALA A 71 -3.74 18.33 3.52
C ALA A 71 -2.62 18.78 2.57
N MET A 72 -2.62 18.31 1.32
CA MET A 72 -1.63 18.72 0.31
C MET A 72 -1.87 20.14 -0.17
N GLN A 73 -3.12 20.57 -0.34
CA GLN A 73 -3.47 21.95 -0.69
C GLN A 73 -3.07 22.95 0.39
N GLN A 74 -3.26 22.60 1.67
CA GLN A 74 -2.75 23.40 2.79
C GLN A 74 -1.22 23.55 2.77
N ARG A 75 -0.52 22.60 2.14
CA ARG A 75 0.94 22.61 1.94
C ARG A 75 1.37 23.21 0.60
N GLY A 76 0.43 23.78 -0.15
CA GLY A 76 0.71 24.48 -1.42
C GLY A 76 0.53 23.65 -2.69
N ALA A 77 0.03 22.42 -2.59
CA ALA A 77 -0.30 21.65 -3.79
C ALA A 77 -1.49 22.29 -4.53
N VAL A 78 -1.38 22.40 -5.84
CA VAL A 78 -2.45 22.93 -6.71
C VAL A 78 -2.95 21.80 -7.60
N LEU A 79 -4.20 21.39 -7.37
CA LEU A 79 -4.91 20.40 -8.17
C LEU A 79 -6.12 21.05 -8.83
N SER A 80 -6.26 20.86 -10.14
CA SER A 80 -7.47 21.29 -10.87
C SER A 80 -8.66 20.38 -10.52
N SER A 81 -9.88 20.82 -10.84
CA SER A 81 -11.07 19.97 -10.71
C SER A 81 -10.96 18.69 -11.55
N ARG A 82 -10.28 18.77 -12.71
CA ARG A 82 -10.00 17.61 -13.56
C ARG A 82 -9.03 16.63 -12.89
N ASP A 83 -7.95 17.14 -12.30
CA ASP A 83 -6.98 16.29 -11.57
C ASP A 83 -7.65 15.54 -10.41
N ARG A 84 -8.51 16.24 -9.66
CA ARG A 84 -9.29 15.62 -8.57
C ARG A 84 -10.24 14.53 -9.07
N GLN A 85 -10.93 14.77 -10.19
CA GLN A 85 -11.83 13.78 -10.78
C GLN A 85 -11.08 12.53 -11.25
N ILE A 86 -9.93 12.70 -11.89
CA ILE A 86 -9.06 11.59 -12.33
C ILE A 86 -8.61 10.79 -11.10
N LEU A 87 -8.06 11.45 -10.08
CA LEU A 87 -7.63 10.78 -8.85
C LEU A 87 -8.79 10.03 -8.20
N GLY A 88 -9.96 10.66 -8.03
CA GLY A 88 -11.12 10.04 -7.39
C GLY A 88 -11.70 8.83 -8.12
N THR A 89 -11.42 8.66 -9.41
CA THR A 89 -11.88 7.49 -10.19
C THR A 89 -11.05 6.24 -9.86
N PHE A 90 -9.77 6.41 -9.52
CA PHE A 90 -8.81 5.32 -9.38
C PHE A 90 -8.21 5.20 -7.96
N TRP A 91 -8.51 6.16 -7.08
CA TRP A 91 -8.01 6.16 -5.72
C TRP A 91 -8.79 5.24 -4.79
N GLY A 92 -8.09 4.32 -4.12
CA GLY A 92 -8.71 3.35 -3.23
C GLY A 92 -9.61 2.34 -3.95
N SER A 93 -9.54 2.25 -5.27
CA SER A 93 -10.20 1.19 -6.05
C SER A 93 -9.21 0.02 -6.25
N PRO A 94 -9.28 -1.07 -5.46
CA PRO A 94 -9.18 -2.39 -6.08
C PRO A 94 -10.46 -2.54 -6.94
N THR A 95 -10.50 -3.40 -7.96
CA THR A 95 -11.78 -3.78 -8.59
C THR A 95 -12.85 -3.95 -7.50
N ARG A 96 -13.96 -3.18 -7.60
CA ARG A 96 -15.00 -3.03 -6.57
C ARG A 96 -15.24 -4.33 -5.80
N ASP A 97 -14.72 -4.42 -4.59
CA ASP A 97 -15.16 -5.32 -3.52
C ASP A 97 -14.54 -4.84 -2.21
N HIS A 98 -15.17 -3.83 -1.60
CA HIS A 98 -14.96 -3.55 -0.18
C HIS A 98 -15.82 -4.52 0.64
N SER A 99 -15.46 -5.81 0.56
CA SER A 99 -15.62 -6.76 1.64
C SER A 99 -14.31 -6.70 2.45
N PRO A 100 -14.29 -6.75 3.79
CA PRO A 100 -13.05 -6.59 4.56
C PRO A 100 -12.08 -7.71 4.18
N ALA A 101 -11.17 -7.43 3.25
CA ALA A 101 -10.25 -8.39 2.71
C ALA A 101 -9.24 -8.75 3.79
N ALA A 102 -9.25 -10.03 4.15
CA ALA A 102 -8.38 -10.64 5.11
C ALA A 102 -6.91 -10.31 4.82
N VAL A 103 -6.26 -9.71 5.80
CA VAL A 103 -4.81 -9.67 5.92
C VAL A 103 -4.31 -11.12 5.95
N THR A 104 -3.61 -11.56 4.91
CA THR A 104 -2.83 -12.80 4.97
C THR A 104 -1.49 -12.51 5.66
N PRO A 105 -1.08 -13.30 6.66
CA PRO A 105 0.18 -13.09 7.36
C PRO A 105 1.36 -13.64 6.54
N GLN A 106 2.33 -12.77 6.21
CA GLN A 106 3.69 -13.19 5.88
C GLN A 106 4.69 -12.38 6.73
N ASP A 107 4.73 -12.71 8.02
CA ASP A 107 5.96 -12.94 8.82
C ASP A 107 5.55 -13.34 10.24
N PRO A 108 6.12 -14.40 10.84
CA PRO A 108 5.64 -14.96 12.11
C PRO A 108 6.30 -14.29 13.31
N ILE A 109 6.02 -13.00 13.56
CA ILE A 109 6.19 -12.43 14.90
C ILE A 109 5.22 -11.26 15.12
N ALA A 110 4.43 -11.38 16.19
CA ALA A 110 3.36 -10.49 16.68
C ALA A 110 1.95 -10.86 16.19
N GLU A 111 1.09 -11.23 17.13
CA GLU A 111 -0.37 -11.36 16.97
C GLU A 111 -0.91 -10.28 16.02
N ALA A 112 -1.76 -10.67 15.06
CA ALA A 112 -2.35 -9.72 14.11
C ALA A 112 -3.03 -8.58 14.89
N ILE A 113 -2.49 -7.36 14.74
CA ILE A 113 -3.04 -6.15 15.33
C ILE A 113 -4.53 -6.08 14.99
N THR A 114 -5.39 -6.00 15.99
CA THR A 114 -6.84 -5.98 15.81
C THR A 114 -7.30 -4.63 15.27
N ALA A 115 -8.47 -4.60 14.61
CA ALA A 115 -9.08 -3.35 14.16
C ALA A 115 -9.31 -2.37 15.33
N GLU A 116 -9.63 -2.89 16.52
CA GLU A 116 -9.77 -2.09 17.74
C GLU A 116 -8.44 -1.44 18.14
N GLN A 117 -7.34 -2.21 18.11
CA GLN A 117 -6.00 -1.69 18.41
C GLN A 117 -5.57 -0.63 17.39
N ALA A 118 -5.85 -0.83 16.10
CA ALA A 118 -5.58 0.16 15.06
C ALA A 118 -6.35 1.46 15.30
N GLN A 119 -7.64 1.37 15.62
CA GLN A 119 -8.44 2.56 15.95
C GLN A 119 -7.97 3.24 17.25
N ALA A 120 -7.55 2.46 18.25
CA ALA A 120 -7.00 3.01 19.49
C ALA A 120 -5.72 3.81 19.19
N PHE A 121 -4.84 3.26 18.35
CA PHE A 121 -3.62 3.93 17.92
C PHE A 121 -3.92 5.27 17.21
N GLU A 122 -4.83 5.26 16.22
CA GLU A 122 -5.20 6.47 15.50
C GLU A 122 -5.73 7.58 16.43
N ARG A 123 -6.59 7.22 17.40
CA ARG A 123 -7.09 8.18 18.40
C ARG A 123 -5.96 8.81 19.22
N VAL A 124 -4.96 8.02 19.62
CA VAL A 124 -3.81 8.57 20.37
C VAL A 124 -3.01 9.53 19.50
N ILE A 125 -2.74 9.18 18.24
CA ILE A 125 -2.01 10.07 17.33
C ILE A 125 -2.74 11.40 17.17
N GLU A 126 -4.03 11.35 16.87
CA GLU A 126 -4.84 12.55 16.63
C GLU A 126 -4.95 13.45 17.87
N GLN A 127 -5.21 12.85 19.03
CA GLN A 127 -5.51 13.61 20.25
C GLN A 127 -4.27 14.06 21.01
N ARG A 128 -3.13 13.34 20.89
CA ARG A 128 -1.93 13.60 21.67
C ARG A 128 -0.79 14.13 20.83
N CYS A 129 -0.52 13.49 19.70
CA CYS A 129 0.70 13.74 18.95
C CYS A 129 0.54 14.89 17.95
N LEU A 130 -0.64 15.02 17.32
CA LEU A 130 -0.90 16.09 16.35
C LEU A 130 -1.01 17.49 16.96
N LEU A 131 -1.08 17.59 18.29
CA LEU A 131 -1.02 18.87 19.00
C LEU A 131 0.31 19.61 18.78
N CYS A 132 1.41 18.84 18.62
CA CYS A 132 2.77 19.39 18.52
C CYS A 132 3.54 18.89 17.28
N HIS A 133 3.09 17.81 16.64
CA HIS A 133 3.78 17.17 15.53
C HIS A 133 2.88 17.05 14.31
N THR A 134 3.49 17.08 13.12
CA THR A 134 2.78 16.70 11.89
C THR A 134 2.67 15.17 11.82
N ARG A 135 1.59 14.66 11.23
CA ARG A 135 1.42 13.22 10.99
C ARG A 135 2.62 12.59 10.26
N GLU A 136 3.16 13.29 9.27
CA GLU A 136 4.33 12.84 8.50
C GLU A 136 5.57 12.57 9.37
N ARG A 137 5.90 13.48 10.29
CA ARG A 137 7.03 13.30 11.22
C ARG A 137 6.86 12.08 12.13
N ILE A 138 5.61 11.80 12.52
CA ILE A 138 5.26 10.65 13.35
C ILE A 138 5.43 9.37 12.52
N ASP A 139 4.85 9.34 11.32
CA ASP A 139 4.93 8.20 10.40
C ASP A 139 6.39 7.88 10.02
N ASP A 140 7.25 8.89 9.78
CA ASP A 140 8.68 8.70 9.51
C ASP A 140 9.40 8.06 10.71
N ALA A 141 9.09 8.49 11.93
CA ALA A 141 9.66 7.89 13.14
C ALA A 141 9.25 6.42 13.35
N ILE A 142 8.01 6.06 13.00
CA ILE A 142 7.50 4.67 13.04
C ILE A 142 8.17 3.83 11.96
N SER A 143 8.16 4.33 10.72
CA SER A 143 8.74 3.65 9.55
C SER A 143 10.21 3.32 9.76
N ARG A 144 10.96 4.27 10.34
CA ARG A 144 12.38 4.09 10.69
C ARG A 144 12.61 3.22 11.91
N LYS A 145 11.55 2.72 12.56
CA LYS A 145 11.60 1.91 13.79
C LYS A 145 12.47 2.57 14.87
N LEU A 146 12.34 3.88 15.03
CA LEU A 146 13.10 4.59 16.05
C LEU A 146 12.69 4.08 17.45
N PRO A 147 13.61 4.03 18.43
CA PRO A 147 13.31 3.51 19.75
C PRO A 147 12.29 4.42 20.46
N PHE A 148 11.11 3.87 20.79
CA PHE A 148 10.02 4.67 21.31
C PHE A 148 10.32 5.24 22.71
N GLU A 149 10.84 4.43 23.63
CA GLU A 149 11.07 4.84 25.03
C GLU A 149 11.95 6.10 25.18
N PRO A 150 13.14 6.20 24.56
CA PRO A 150 13.94 7.43 24.61
C PRO A 150 13.22 8.65 24.01
N ILE A 151 12.47 8.45 22.92
CA ILE A 151 11.70 9.52 22.27
C ILE A 151 10.56 9.97 23.18
N GLU A 152 9.85 9.02 23.80
CA GLU A 152 8.78 9.29 24.74
C GLU A 152 9.27 10.08 25.95
N GLN A 153 10.40 9.67 26.53
CA GLN A 153 11.00 10.40 27.66
C GLN A 153 11.32 11.85 27.29
N MET A 154 11.89 12.06 26.10
CA MET A 154 12.15 13.40 25.56
C MET A 154 10.89 14.23 25.33
N MET A 155 9.78 13.60 24.91
CA MET A 155 8.49 14.27 24.72
C MET A 155 7.88 14.65 26.07
N ARG A 156 7.93 13.75 27.07
CA ARG A 156 7.42 14.01 28.42
C ARG A 156 8.21 15.10 29.13
N ALA A 157 9.53 15.12 28.99
CA ALA A 157 10.38 16.22 29.49
C ALA A 157 10.01 17.58 28.89
N ARG A 158 9.38 17.60 27.70
CA ARG A 158 8.90 18.79 27.00
C ARG A 158 7.39 19.03 27.17
N GLY A 159 6.74 18.33 28.11
CA GLY A 159 5.35 18.57 28.49
C GLY A 159 4.32 17.65 27.84
N ALA A 160 4.72 16.64 27.07
CA ALA A 160 3.75 15.65 26.58
C ALA A 160 3.22 14.79 27.73
N THR A 161 1.91 14.51 27.72
CA THR A 161 1.25 13.65 28.71
C THR A 161 0.56 12.50 28.00
N LEU A 162 0.93 11.27 28.35
CA LEU A 162 0.30 10.03 27.91
C LEU A 162 -0.11 9.21 29.13
N THR A 163 -1.26 8.58 29.07
CA THR A 163 -1.69 7.58 30.05
C THR A 163 -0.96 6.26 29.81
N PRO A 164 -0.86 5.36 30.82
CA PRO A 164 -0.23 4.05 30.63
C PRO A 164 -0.85 3.23 29.47
N ARG A 165 -2.16 3.34 29.28
CA ARG A 165 -2.87 2.67 28.18
C ARG A 165 -2.50 3.24 26.80
N GLU A 166 -2.33 4.55 26.70
CA GLU A 166 -1.91 5.20 25.45
C GLU A 166 -0.45 4.87 25.12
N GLN A 167 0.43 4.82 26.13
CA GLN A 167 1.81 4.36 25.97
C GLN A 167 1.86 2.94 25.44
N GLN A 168 1.13 2.01 26.07
CA GLN A 168 1.04 0.62 25.62
C GLN A 168 0.52 0.52 24.18
N THR A 169 -0.48 1.33 23.84
CA THR A 169 -1.03 1.38 22.49
C THR A 169 0.04 1.82 21.48
N LEU A 170 0.81 2.87 21.77
CA LEU A 170 1.86 3.35 20.87
C LEU A 170 3.00 2.33 20.73
N GLN A 171 3.37 1.67 21.83
CA GLN A 171 4.42 0.65 21.83
C GLN A 171 4.07 -0.54 20.94
N ILE A 172 2.81 -0.95 20.83
CA ILE A 172 2.41 -2.07 19.94
C ILE A 172 2.75 -1.76 18.47
N PHE A 173 2.67 -0.49 18.07
CA PHE A 173 2.88 -0.05 16.69
C PHE A 173 4.30 0.46 16.43
N TRP A 174 5.10 0.71 17.47
CA TRP A 174 6.50 1.10 17.38
C TRP A 174 7.43 -0.11 17.58
N GLY A 175 8.01 -0.59 16.48
CA GLY A 175 9.07 -1.63 16.35
C GLY A 175 9.66 -2.30 17.61
N GLN A 176 8.85 -2.99 18.41
CA GLN A 176 9.22 -3.48 19.74
C GLN A 176 10.48 -4.37 19.79
N PRO A 177 11.21 -4.31 20.92
CA PRO A 177 10.95 -5.33 21.95
C PRO A 177 10.78 -4.73 23.36
N HIS A 178 9.73 -5.15 24.08
CA HIS A 178 9.74 -5.09 25.55
C HIS A 178 10.38 -6.35 26.14
N ARG A 179 11.56 -6.18 26.73
CA ARG A 179 12.04 -6.96 27.88
C ARG A 179 12.82 -6.06 28.81
#